data_AF-A0A6P1E060-F1
#
_entry.id   AF-A0A6P1E060-F1
#
_cell.length_a   1.000
_cell.length_b   1.000
_cell.length_c   1.000
_cell.angle_alpha   90.00
_cell.angle_beta   90.00
_cell.angle_gamma   90.00
#
_symmetry.space_group_name_H-M   'P 1'
#
loop_
_entity.id
_entity.type
_entity.pdbx_description
1 polymer ?
#
loop_
_entity_poly.entity_id
_entity_poly.type
_entity_poly.pdbx_seq_one_letter_code
_entity_poly.pdbx_strand_id
1 'polypeptide(L)'
;ALLTQRKLAEYLVERGAHFLFTAKDNQPTLSADIRLHFAERGEADFREPPSLQHGRIESRAIWTSTALNAYLDFPQVGQVFAIERHTIEKKTGKVSIETVYGVTDHTP
;
A
#
# COMPACT_ATOMS: atom_id res chain seq x y z
N ALA A 1 5.50 -8.22 15.09
CA ALA A 1 5.59 -7.04 14.20
C ALA A 1 4.63 -5.95 14.66
N LEU A 2 5.01 -4.66 14.55
CA LEU A 2 4.32 -3.55 15.21
C LEU A 2 3.21 -2.84 14.40
N LEU A 3 3.12 -3.06 13.07
CA LEU A 3 2.49 -2.08 12.17
C LEU A 3 1.12 -2.47 11.58
N THR A 4 0.64 -3.70 11.77
CA THR A 4 -0.66 -4.16 11.21
C THR A 4 -1.50 -4.81 12.31
N GLN A 5 -1.54 -4.21 13.49
CA GLN A 5 -2.24 -4.82 14.63
C GLN A 5 -3.72 -4.45 14.58
N ARG A 6 -4.59 -5.47 14.49
CA ARG A 6 -6.05 -5.30 14.52
C ARG A 6 -6.53 -4.45 15.70
N LYS A 7 -5.99 -4.73 16.90
CA LYS A 7 -6.26 -3.97 18.12
C LYS A 7 -5.88 -2.48 18.00
N LEU A 8 -4.85 -2.17 17.23
CA LEU A 8 -4.45 -0.78 16.99
C LEU A 8 -5.41 -0.09 16.01
N ALA A 9 -5.85 -0.79 14.95
CA ALA A 9 -6.88 -0.26 14.06
C ALA A 9 -8.18 0.04 14.82
N GLU A 10 -8.67 -0.91 15.61
CA GLU A 10 -9.85 -0.73 16.47
C GLU A 10 -9.66 0.46 17.43
N TYR A 11 -8.52 0.52 18.14
CA TYR A 11 -8.21 1.61 19.06
C TYR A 11 -8.22 3.00 18.40
N LEU A 12 -7.71 3.11 17.17
CA LEU A 12 -7.67 4.35 16.40
C LEU A 12 -9.08 4.77 15.95
N VAL A 13 -9.83 3.85 15.36
CA VAL A 13 -11.17 4.13 14.85
C VAL A 13 -12.13 4.50 15.98
N GLU A 14 -12.06 3.81 17.12
CA GLU A 14 -12.83 4.16 18.33
C GLU A 14 -12.58 5.59 18.84
N ARG A 15 -11.46 6.20 18.44
CA ARG A 15 -11.09 7.59 18.79
C ARG A 15 -11.33 8.58 17.64
N GLY A 16 -12.01 8.15 16.58
CA GLY A 16 -12.24 8.97 15.40
C GLY A 16 -10.96 9.24 14.59
N ALA A 17 -9.92 8.44 14.77
CA ALA A 17 -8.70 8.51 13.96
C ALA A 17 -8.74 7.48 12.83
N HIS A 18 -8.07 7.80 11.72
CA HIS A 18 -7.91 6.92 10.56
C HIS A 18 -6.58 6.17 10.60
N PHE A 19 -6.51 5.03 9.91
CA PHE A 19 -5.29 4.27 9.74
C PHE A 19 -4.93 4.05 8.27
N LEU A 20 -3.63 3.97 8.03
CA LEU A 20 -3.04 3.46 6.80
C LEU A 20 -1.88 2.55 7.20
N PHE A 21 -2.07 1.25 6.99
CA PHE A 21 -1.11 0.23 7.40
C PHE A 21 -0.50 -0.47 6.19
N THR A 22 0.82 -0.63 6.22
CA THR A 22 1.53 -1.45 5.24
C THR A 22 1.52 -2.91 5.70
N ALA A 23 1.01 -3.79 4.85
CA ALA A 23 0.94 -5.23 5.10
C ALA A 23 2.28 -5.87 4.71
N LYS A 24 3.15 -6.05 5.70
CA LYS A 24 4.44 -6.76 5.55
C LYS A 24 4.27 -8.26 5.82
N ASP A 25 5.28 -9.05 5.47
CA ASP A 25 5.30 -10.53 5.56
C ASP A 25 5.11 -11.12 6.98
N ASN A 26 4.94 -10.29 8.00
CA ASN A 26 4.63 -10.74 9.36
C ASN A 26 3.15 -11.09 9.58
N GLN A 27 2.28 -10.80 8.60
CA GLN A 27 0.90 -11.28 8.51
C GLN A 27 0.72 -11.93 7.14
N PRO A 28 1.11 -13.21 7.01
CA PRO A 28 1.29 -13.83 5.71
C PRO A 28 0.00 -13.88 4.89
N THR A 29 -1.16 -14.06 5.52
CA THR A 29 -2.46 -14.13 4.80
C THR A 29 -2.87 -12.77 4.26
N LEU A 30 -2.97 -11.73 5.11
CA LEU A 30 -3.38 -10.39 4.69
C LEU A 30 -2.50 -9.82 3.56
N SER A 31 -1.17 -9.93 3.69
CA SER A 31 -0.25 -9.43 2.66
C SER A 31 -0.33 -10.27 1.38
N ALA A 32 -0.48 -11.60 1.48
CA ALA A 32 -0.61 -12.47 0.32
C ALA A 32 -1.92 -12.24 -0.44
N ASP A 33 -3.04 -12.07 0.26
CA ASP A 33 -4.35 -11.83 -0.34
C ASP A 33 -4.36 -10.51 -1.13
N ILE A 34 -3.83 -9.43 -0.53
CA ILE A 34 -3.73 -8.13 -1.21
C ILE A 34 -2.77 -8.21 -2.39
N ARG A 35 -1.62 -8.89 -2.24
CA ARG A 35 -0.67 -9.09 -3.33
C ARG A 35 -1.27 -9.87 -4.49
N LEU A 36 -2.03 -10.92 -4.20
CA LEU A 36 -2.70 -11.75 -5.20
C LEU A 36 -3.73 -10.91 -5.97
N HIS A 37 -4.54 -10.12 -5.27
CA HIS A 37 -5.52 -9.23 -5.89
C HIS A 37 -4.89 -8.23 -6.86
N PHE A 38 -3.71 -7.69 -6.52
CA PHE A 38 -2.99 -6.73 -7.36
C PHE A 38 -1.96 -7.35 -8.31
N ALA A 39 -1.90 -8.68 -8.45
CA ALA A 39 -0.94 -9.37 -9.30
C ALA A 39 -1.13 -9.03 -10.78
N GLU A 40 -2.38 -8.92 -11.23
CA GLU A 40 -2.77 -8.58 -12.60
C GLU A 40 -3.42 -7.19 -12.69
N ARG A 41 -2.96 -6.25 -11.86
CA ARG A 41 -3.47 -4.87 -11.85
C ARG A 41 -3.24 -4.19 -13.21
N GLY A 42 -4.23 -3.42 -13.66
CA GLY A 42 -4.17 -2.62 -14.88
C GLY A 42 -3.49 -1.26 -14.68
N GLU A 43 -3.98 -0.24 -15.37
CA GLU A 43 -3.52 1.14 -15.19
C GLU A 43 -3.68 1.61 -13.74
N ALA A 44 -2.75 2.46 -13.30
CA ALA A 44 -2.78 3.03 -11.96
C ALA A 44 -3.92 4.04 -11.81
N ASP A 45 -4.55 4.08 -10.64
CA ASP A 45 -5.56 5.10 -10.31
C ASP A 45 -4.93 6.50 -10.30
N PHE A 46 -3.67 6.57 -9.86
CA PHE A 46 -2.88 7.79 -9.89
C PHE A 46 -1.39 7.51 -10.04
N ARG A 47 -0.70 8.39 -10.76
CA ARG A 47 0.76 8.37 -10.93
C ARG A 47 1.33 9.78 -10.73
N GLU A 48 2.28 9.87 -9.82
CA GLU A 48 3.04 11.10 -9.62
C GLU A 48 4.01 11.34 -10.80
N PRO A 49 4.17 12.60 -11.25
CA PRO A 49 5.26 12.95 -12.14
C PRO A 49 6.62 12.59 -11.52
N PRO A 50 7.61 12.13 -12.32
CA PRO A 50 8.94 11.86 -11.81
C PRO A 50 9.57 13.11 -11.17
N SER A 51 10.20 12.95 -10.01
CA SER A 51 10.89 14.03 -9.29
C SER A 51 12.35 13.67 -9.04
N LEU A 52 13.25 14.65 -9.13
CA LEU A 52 14.67 14.47 -8.80
C LEU A 52 14.91 14.89 -7.36
N GLN A 53 15.31 13.94 -6.51
CA GLN A 53 15.58 14.14 -5.09
C GLN A 53 16.89 13.45 -4.71
N HIS A 54 17.83 14.19 -4.10
CA HIS A 54 19.10 13.63 -3.59
C HIS A 54 19.88 12.75 -4.59
N GLY A 55 19.82 13.06 -5.89
CA GLY A 55 20.51 12.30 -6.94
C GLY A 55 19.75 11.08 -7.46
N ARG A 56 18.49 10.88 -7.05
CA ARG A 56 17.59 9.82 -7.52
C ARG A 56 16.38 10.43 -8.22
N ILE A 57 15.99 9.86 -9.35
CA ILE A 57 14.71 10.17 -10.00
C ILE A 57 13.70 9.17 -9.45
N GLU A 58 12.64 9.64 -8.80
CA GLU A 58 11.59 8.79 -8.22
C GLU A 58 10.22 9.13 -8.80
N SER A 59 9.43 8.11 -9.08
CA SER A 59 7.99 8.23 -9.33
C SER A 59 7.22 7.16 -8.54
N ARG A 60 5.99 7.48 -8.16
CA ARG A 60 5.08 6.58 -7.46
C ARG A 60 3.79 6.42 -8.24
N ALA A 61 3.25 5.21 -8.21
CA ALA A 61 1.92 4.89 -8.71
C ALA A 61 1.15 4.16 -7.63
N ILE A 62 -0.16 4.40 -7.57
CA ILE A 62 -1.06 3.75 -6.61
C ILE A 62 -2.22 3.08 -7.33
N TRP A 63 -2.61 1.93 -6.80
CA TRP A 63 -3.84 1.22 -7.11
C TRP A 63 -4.59 0.99 -5.81
N THR A 64 -5.90 1.17 -5.86
CA THR A 64 -6.80 1.02 -4.72
C THR A 64 -7.94 0.08 -5.09
N SER A 65 -8.52 -0.58 -4.10
CA SER A 65 -9.67 -1.45 -4.33
C SER A 65 -10.48 -1.65 -3.07
N THR A 66 -11.80 -1.78 -3.23
CA THR A 66 -12.72 -2.18 -2.16
C THR A 66 -13.11 -3.67 -2.26
N ALA A 67 -12.61 -4.38 -3.28
CA ALA A 67 -13.05 -5.74 -3.60
C ALA A 67 -12.78 -6.76 -2.48
N LEU A 68 -11.79 -6.49 -1.63
CA LEU A 68 -11.41 -7.38 -0.54
C LEU A 68 -12.08 -7.04 0.80
N ASN A 69 -12.86 -5.96 0.90
CA ASN A 69 -13.37 -5.46 2.18
C ASN A 69 -14.23 -6.49 2.94
N ALA A 70 -15.05 -7.25 2.22
CA ALA A 70 -15.92 -8.29 2.81
C ALA A 70 -15.20 -9.63 3.04
N TYR A 71 -14.00 -9.80 2.46
CA TYR A 71 -13.23 -11.03 2.53
C TYR A 71 -12.14 -10.98 3.62
N LEU A 72 -11.48 -9.83 3.75
CA LEU A 72 -10.39 -9.69 4.70
C LEU A 72 -10.91 -9.74 6.14
N ASP A 73 -10.34 -10.65 6.92
CA ASP A 73 -10.40 -10.55 8.37
C ASP A 73 -9.43 -9.45 8.83
N PHE A 74 -9.85 -8.20 8.68
CA PHE A 74 -9.21 -7.02 9.24
C PHE A 74 -10.29 -5.99 9.62
N PRO A 75 -10.20 -5.31 10.77
CA PRO A 75 -11.27 -4.44 11.23
C PRO A 75 -11.36 -3.15 10.39
N GLN A 76 -12.59 -2.73 10.08
CA GLN A 76 -12.94 -1.47 9.42
C GLN A 76 -12.18 -1.22 8.11
N VAL A 77 -12.02 -2.23 7.25
CA VAL A 77 -11.39 -2.02 5.94
C VAL A 77 -12.28 -1.17 5.04
N GLY A 78 -11.77 0.00 4.66
CA GLY A 78 -12.35 0.88 3.65
C GLY A 78 -11.77 0.60 2.26
N GLN A 79 -10.46 0.44 2.15
CA GLN A 79 -9.76 0.09 0.90
C GLN A 79 -8.49 -0.73 1.18
N VAL A 80 -8.11 -1.55 0.20
CA VAL A 80 -6.75 -2.09 0.06
C VAL A 80 -6.01 -1.33 -1.03
N PHE A 81 -4.68 -1.29 -0.94
CA PHE A 81 -3.86 -0.59 -1.93
C PHE A 81 -2.56 -1.31 -2.25
N ALA A 82 -2.04 -1.00 -3.43
CA ALA A 82 -0.67 -1.25 -3.84
C ALA A 82 -0.02 0.10 -4.22
N ILE A 83 1.18 0.37 -3.71
CA ILE A 83 1.99 1.50 -4.14
C ILE A 83 3.27 0.95 -4.74
N GLU A 84 3.54 1.32 -5.99
CA GLU A 84 4.78 1.01 -6.67
C GLU A 84 5.66 2.25 -6.72
N ARG A 85 6.91 2.11 -6.29
CA ARG A 85 7.95 3.12 -6.38
C ARG A 85 8.98 2.69 -7.40
N HIS A 86 9.13 3.51 -8.44
CA HIS A 86 10.22 3.39 -9.41
C HIS A 86 11.31 4.40 -9.05
N THR A 87 12.55 3.95 -8.96
CA THR A 87 13.71 4.78 -8.66
C THR A 87 14.81 4.55 -9.68
N ILE A 88 15.40 5.63 -10.16
CA ILE A 88 16.61 5.63 -11.00
C ILE A 88 17.71 6.40 -10.27
N GLU A 89 18.81 5.73 -9.93
CA GLU A 89 20.04 6.37 -9.43
C GLU A 89 20.68 7.19 -10.57
N LYS A 90 20.66 8.53 -10.51
CA LYS A 90 21.03 9.39 -11.65
C LYS A 90 22.47 9.20 -12.12
N LYS A 91 23.39 8.89 -11.20
CA LYS A 91 24.81 8.72 -11.51
C LYS A 91 25.10 7.42 -12.25
N THR A 92 24.39 6.35 -11.90
CA THR A 92 24.69 4.99 -12.37
C THR A 92 23.66 4.46 -13.37
N GLY A 93 22.51 5.12 -13.47
CA GLY A 93 21.35 4.62 -14.21
C GLY A 93 20.69 3.41 -13.56
N LYS A 94 21.11 2.99 -12.35
CA LYS A 94 20.55 1.80 -11.70
C LYS A 94 19.07 2.01 -11.40
N VAL A 95 18.26 1.08 -11.89
CA VAL A 95 16.81 1.06 -11.67
C VAL A 95 16.47 0.13 -10.50
N SER A 96 15.53 0.56 -9.66
CA SER A 96 14.86 -0.31 -8.68
C SER A 96 13.36 -0.05 -8.67
N ILE A 97 12.59 -1.12 -8.60
CA ILE A 97 11.14 -1.09 -8.43
C ILE A 97 10.82 -1.77 -7.10
N GLU A 98 10.02 -1.10 -6.27
CA GLU A 98 9.53 -1.63 -5.01
C GLU A 98 8.02 -1.46 -4.95
N THR A 99 7.30 -2.54 -4.64
CA THR A 99 5.86 -2.49 -4.41
C THR A 99 5.56 -2.76 -2.95
N VAL A 100 4.77 -1.89 -2.33
CA VAL A 100 4.23 -2.08 -1.00
C VAL A 100 2.72 -2.26 -1.09
N TYR A 101 2.19 -3.15 -0.24
CA TYR A 101 0.76 -3.42 -0.13
C TYR A 101 0.25 -2.93 1.22
N GLY A 102 -1.03 -2.58 1.30
CA GLY A 102 -1.60 -2.14 2.56
C GLY A 102 -3.11 -2.00 2.57
N VAL A 103 -3.59 -1.55 3.71
CA VAL A 103 -5.01 -1.44 4.05
C VAL A 103 -5.27 -0.12 4.79
N THR A 104 -6.43 0.47 4.55
CA THR A 104 -6.89 1.70 5.20
C THR A 104 -8.39 1.60 5.50
N ASP A 105 -8.86 2.35 6.50
CA ASP A 105 -10.28 2.55 6.78
C ASP A 105 -10.93 3.64 5.91
N HIS A 106 -10.13 4.37 5.14
CA HIS A 106 -10.67 5.37 4.22
C HIS A 106 -11.49 4.69 3.12
N THR A 107 -12.69 5.19 2.86
CA THR A 107 -13.55 4.76 1.76
C THR A 107 -13.37 5.68 0.54
N PRO A 108 -13.60 5.20 -0.69
CA PRO A 108 -13.54 6.04 -1.90
C PRO A 108 -14.40 7.31 -1.83
#